data_AF-D7B9U6-F1
#
_entry.id   AF-D7B9U6-F1
#
_cell.length_a   1.000
_cell.length_b   1.000
_cell.length_c   1.000
_cell.angle_alpha   90.00
_cell.angle_beta   90.00
_cell.angle_gamma   90.00
#
_symmetry.space_group_name_H-M   'P 1'
#
loop_
_entity.id
_entity.type
_entity.pdbx_description
1 polymer ?
#
loop_
_entity_poly.entity_id
_entity_poly.type
_entity_poly.pdbx_seq_one_letter_code
_entity_poly.pdbx_strand_id
1 'polypeptide(L)'
;MDEVEVSCPVCGEANYMSAEEYDTLAEGDVMDCPSCGATLEVVSIEPLELLVVEGDLHEFYVDCPRCETQIAISADEEGEPVTCENCGFTFVPDWSEVHEDEGEPEYLN
;
A
#
# COMPACT_ATOMS: atom_id res chain seq x y z
N MET A 1 4.06 24.87 6.99
CA MET A 1 3.06 23.87 6.60
C MET A 1 3.42 22.66 7.39
N ASP A 2 2.65 22.39 8.42
CA ASP A 2 2.76 21.18 9.21
C ASP A 2 1.88 20.16 8.47
N GLU A 3 2.53 19.22 7.79
CA GLU A 3 1.89 18.16 7.02
C GLU A 3 2.03 16.87 7.83
N VAL A 4 0.93 16.14 7.98
CA VAL A 4 0.90 14.85 8.67
C VAL A 4 0.93 13.77 7.61
N GLU A 5 1.88 12.85 7.76
CA GLU A 5 2.01 11.66 6.92
C GLU A 5 1.20 10.52 7.53
N VAL A 6 0.39 9.88 6.69
CA VAL A 6 -0.46 8.74 7.05
C VAL A 6 -0.26 7.63 6.03
N SER A 7 0.37 6.54 6.44
CA SER A 7 0.62 5.39 5.55
C SER A 7 -0.68 4.66 5.23
N CYS A 8 -0.95 4.44 3.94
CA CYS A 8 -2.08 3.62 3.51
C CYS A 8 -1.81 2.14 3.88
N PRO A 9 -2.71 1.46 4.62
CA PRO A 9 -2.55 0.05 4.91
C PRO A 9 -2.76 -0.87 3.68
N VAL A 10 -3.21 -0.32 2.54
CA VAL A 10 -3.48 -1.09 1.30
C VAL A 10 -2.29 -1.08 0.36
N CYS A 11 -1.74 0.10 0.05
CA CYS A 11 -0.64 0.22 -0.91
C CYS A 11 0.70 0.63 -0.27
N GLY A 12 0.73 0.85 1.05
CA GLY A 12 1.92 1.35 1.76
C GLY A 12 2.24 2.82 1.49
N GLU A 13 1.59 3.46 0.52
CA GLU A 13 1.91 4.82 0.13
C GLU A 13 1.49 5.86 1.19
N ALA A 14 2.36 6.83 1.42
CA ALA A 14 2.15 7.98 2.30
C ALA A 14 1.05 8.91 1.77
N ASN A 15 -0.02 9.09 2.55
CA ASN A 15 -1.02 10.12 2.34
C ASN A 15 -0.67 11.35 3.17
N TYR A 16 -0.59 12.50 2.51
CA TYR A 16 -0.27 13.76 3.16
C TYR A 16 -1.55 14.56 3.39
N MET A 17 -1.73 15.01 4.62
CA MET A 17 -2.83 15.91 4.99
C MET A 17 -2.34 17.07 5.84
N SER A 18 -3.13 18.13 5.92
CA SER A 18 -2.77 19.29 6.74
C SER A 18 -2.91 18.96 8.22
N ALA A 19 -2.05 19.50 9.09
CA ALA A 19 -2.20 19.36 10.53
C ALA A 19 -3.55 19.89 11.05
N GLU A 20 -4.12 20.90 10.37
CA GLU A 20 -5.46 21.42 10.67
C GLU A 20 -6.55 20.37 10.41
N GLU A 21 -6.40 19.55 9.36
CA GLU A 21 -7.33 18.47 9.04
C GLU A 21 -7.19 17.33 10.05
N TYR A 22 -5.94 17.00 10.42
CA TYR A 22 -5.63 15.99 11.42
C TYR A 22 -6.20 16.34 12.81
N ASP A 23 -6.11 17.59 13.25
CA ASP A 23 -6.65 18.04 14.56
C ASP A 23 -8.19 17.95 14.61
N THR A 24 -8.85 18.01 13.45
CA THR A 24 -10.31 17.88 13.34
C THR A 24 -10.79 16.47 13.05
N LEU A 25 -9.87 15.52 12.87
CA LEU A 25 -10.17 14.14 12.53
C LEU A 25 -10.79 13.42 13.75
N ALA A 26 -11.83 12.62 13.50
CA ALA A 26 -12.53 11.85 14.51
C ALA A 26 -12.64 10.37 14.14
N GLU A 27 -12.88 9.54 15.16
CA GLU A 27 -13.22 8.13 14.95
C GLU A 27 -14.51 8.01 14.11
N GLY A 28 -14.47 7.20 13.07
CA GLY A 28 -15.53 7.04 12.07
C GLY A 28 -15.46 8.03 10.91
N ASP A 29 -14.48 8.94 10.87
CA ASP A 29 -14.20 9.70 9.65
C ASP A 29 -13.66 8.78 8.55
N VAL A 30 -14.00 9.14 7.31
CA VAL A 30 -13.66 8.36 6.13
C VAL A 30 -12.76 9.20 5.22
N MET A 31 -11.66 8.60 4.76
CA MET A 31 -10.68 9.21 3.88
C MET A 31 -10.33 8.28 2.73
N ASP A 32 -10.13 8.83 1.54
CA ASP A 32 -9.75 8.06 0.36
C ASP A 32 -8.25 8.21 0.08
N CYS A 33 -7.59 7.10 -0.24
CA CYS A 33 -6.21 7.13 -0.69
C CYS A 33 -6.17 7.55 -2.18
N PRO A 34 -5.61 8.72 -2.54
CA PRO A 34 -5.42 9.14 -3.94
C PRO A 34 -4.58 8.20 -4.81
N SER A 35 -3.75 7.33 -4.20
CA SER A 35 -2.87 6.43 -4.95
C SER A 35 -3.61 5.16 -5.41
N CYS A 36 -4.19 4.41 -4.49
CA CYS A 36 -4.87 3.14 -4.81
C CYS A 36 -6.40 3.28 -4.92
N GLY A 37 -6.98 4.41 -4.49
CA GLY A 37 -8.42 4.62 -4.48
C GLY A 37 -9.15 3.92 -3.33
N ALA A 38 -8.42 3.39 -2.33
CA ALA A 38 -9.04 2.73 -1.17
C ALA A 38 -9.67 3.76 -0.23
N THR A 39 -10.87 3.45 0.24
CA THR A 39 -11.60 4.17 1.28
C THR A 39 -11.26 3.58 2.65
N LEU A 40 -10.68 4.43 3.50
CA LEU A 40 -10.16 4.12 4.82
C LEU A 40 -11.02 4.81 5.88
N GLU A 41 -11.46 4.07 6.88
CA GLU A 41 -12.17 4.60 8.05
C GLU A 41 -11.21 4.71 9.24
N VAL A 42 -11.28 5.82 9.96
CA VAL A 42 -10.49 6.08 11.17
C VAL A 42 -11.09 5.30 12.34
N VAL A 43 -10.37 4.29 12.84
CA VAL A 43 -10.83 3.49 13.99
C VAL A 43 -10.22 3.96 15.32
N SER A 44 -9.11 4.68 15.28
CA SER A 44 -8.54 5.36 16.44
C SER A 44 -7.70 6.56 16.01
N ILE A 45 -7.59 7.58 16.86
CA ILE A 45 -6.84 8.83 16.60
C ILE A 45 -5.54 8.97 17.42
N GLU A 46 -5.41 8.21 18.51
CA GLU A 46 -4.26 8.25 19.41
C GLU A 46 -3.94 6.85 19.97
N PRO A 47 -3.17 6.01 19.24
CA PRO A 47 -2.52 6.24 17.95
C PRO A 47 -3.50 6.25 16.77
N LEU A 48 -3.13 6.91 15.66
CA LEU A 48 -3.93 6.88 14.44
C LEU A 48 -3.96 5.44 13.90
N GLU A 49 -5.14 4.83 13.88
CA GLU A 49 -5.40 3.52 13.32
C GLU A 49 -6.48 3.62 12.24
N LEU A 50 -6.25 2.98 11.10
CA LEU A 50 -7.12 3.02 9.93
C LEU A 50 -7.59 1.61 9.54
N LEU A 51 -8.84 1.50 9.12
CA LEU A 51 -9.44 0.25 8.64
C LEU A 51 -9.98 0.45 7.21
N VAL A 52 -9.72 -0.51 6.34
CA VAL A 52 -10.20 -0.47 4.95
C VAL A 52 -11.67 -0.87 4.93
N VAL A 53 -12.55 0.05 4.55
CA VAL A 53 -14.01 -0.19 4.51
C VAL A 53 -14.50 -0.55 3.12
N GLU A 54 -14.00 0.14 2.12
CA GLU A 54 -14.24 -0.10 0.70
C GLU A 54 -12.95 0.25 -0.02
N GLY A 55 -12.60 -0.51 -1.03
CA GLY A 55 -11.34 -0.32 -1.73
C GLY A 55 -11.16 -1.51 -2.60
N ASP A 56 -11.01 -1.26 -3.89
CA ASP A 56 -10.54 -2.27 -4.81
C ASP A 56 -9.27 -2.85 -4.16
N LEU A 57 -9.36 -4.10 -3.72
CA LEU A 57 -8.22 -4.95 -3.42
C LEU A 57 -7.37 -4.86 -4.67
N HIS A 58 -6.40 -3.94 -4.68
CA HIS A 58 -5.70 -3.64 -5.91
C HIS A 58 -4.95 -4.91 -6.23
N GLU A 59 -5.44 -5.63 -7.22
CA GLU A 59 -4.82 -6.83 -7.72
C GLU A 59 -3.40 -6.40 -8.13
N PHE A 60 -2.40 -6.85 -7.39
CA PHE A 60 -1.02 -6.61 -7.76
C PHE A 60 -0.74 -7.47 -8.98
N TYR A 61 -0.30 -6.81 -10.06
CA TYR A 61 0.06 -7.49 -11.28
C TYR A 61 1.55 -7.76 -11.28
N VAL A 62 1.93 -9.03 -11.19
CA VAL A 62 3.32 -9.47 -11.33
C VAL A 62 3.53 -10.15 -12.67
N ASP A 63 4.69 -9.90 -13.28
CA ASP A 63 5.06 -10.56 -14.52
C ASP A 63 5.79 -11.87 -14.24
N CYS A 64 5.33 -12.96 -14.86
CA CYS A 64 6.02 -14.24 -14.75
C CYS A 64 7.42 -14.16 -15.39
N PRO A 65 8.52 -14.47 -14.68
CA PRO A 65 9.90 -14.34 -15.20
C PRO A 65 10.24 -15.35 -16.33
N ARG A 66 9.33 -16.28 -16.65
CA ARG A 66 9.50 -17.30 -17.69
C ARG A 66 8.81 -16.95 -18.99
N CYS A 67 7.63 -16.35 -18.91
CA CYS A 67 6.71 -16.23 -20.03
C CYS A 67 6.07 -14.84 -20.12
N GLU A 68 6.47 -13.92 -19.25
CA GLU A 68 6.03 -12.51 -19.24
C GLU A 68 4.51 -12.40 -19.23
N THR A 69 3.84 -13.39 -18.62
CA THR A 69 2.41 -13.37 -18.42
C THR A 69 2.13 -12.61 -17.15
N GLN A 70 1.24 -11.63 -17.27
CA GLN A 70 0.74 -10.85 -16.15
C GLN A 70 -0.18 -11.71 -15.28
N ILE A 71 0.08 -11.74 -13.97
CA ILE A 71 -0.67 -12.51 -12.98
C ILE A 71 -1.20 -11.54 -11.93
N ALA A 72 -2.51 -11.55 -11.71
CA ALA A 72 -3.17 -10.79 -10.65
C ALA A 72 -3.03 -11.53 -9.32
N ILE A 73 -2.58 -10.85 -8.28
CA ILE A 73 -2.43 -11.37 -6.92
C ILE A 73 -3.11 -10.43 -5.94
N SER A 74 -3.74 -10.97 -4.91
CA SER A 74 -4.36 -10.17 -3.85
C SER A 74 -3.30 -9.67 -2.85
N ALA A 75 -3.53 -8.51 -2.22
CA ALA A 75 -2.69 -8.01 -1.12
C ALA A 75 -2.53 -9.04 0.03
N ASP A 76 -3.58 -9.79 0.37
CA ASP A 76 -3.51 -10.87 1.37
C ASP A 76 -2.55 -12.03 0.99
N GLU A 77 -2.10 -12.12 -0.26
CA GLU A 77 -1.17 -13.15 -0.76
C GLU A 77 0.26 -12.62 -0.95
N GLU A 78 0.55 -11.42 -0.42
CA GLU A 78 1.89 -10.85 -0.37
C GLU A 78 2.86 -11.77 0.39
N GLY A 79 4.02 -12.06 -0.23
CA GLY A 79 5.03 -12.97 0.31
C GLY A 79 4.77 -14.47 0.12
N GLU A 80 3.62 -14.88 -0.43
CA GLU A 80 3.33 -16.27 -0.76
C GLU A 80 3.87 -16.64 -2.16
N PRO A 81 4.24 -17.91 -2.40
CA PRO A 81 4.67 -18.38 -3.71
C PRO A 81 3.51 -18.45 -4.71
N VAL A 82 3.60 -17.66 -5.77
CA VAL A 82 2.59 -17.55 -6.83
C VAL A 82 2.91 -18.53 -7.95
N THR A 83 1.90 -19.23 -8.46
CA THR A 83 2.04 -20.18 -9.58
C THR A 83 1.43 -19.60 -10.84
N CYS A 84 2.25 -19.42 -11.88
CA CYS A 84 1.79 -18.94 -13.17
C CYS A 84 0.85 -19.94 -13.84
N GLU A 85 -0.38 -19.51 -14.15
CA GLU A 85 -1.39 -20.35 -14.82
C GLU A 85 -1.05 -20.66 -16.29
N ASN A 86 -0.24 -19.81 -16.93
CA ASN A 86 0.13 -19.97 -18.33
C ASN A 86 1.27 -20.99 -18.54
N CYS A 87 2.27 -21.00 -17.66
CA CYS A 87 3.46 -21.87 -17.81
C CYS A 87 3.68 -22.87 -16.67
N GLY A 88 2.92 -22.79 -15.58
CA GLY A 88 3.05 -23.63 -14.40
C GLY A 88 4.29 -23.36 -13.54
N PHE A 89 4.97 -22.23 -13.73
CA PHE A 89 6.15 -21.87 -12.94
C PHE A 89 5.73 -21.20 -11.63
N THR A 90 6.20 -21.73 -10.51
CA THR A 90 6.01 -21.15 -9.18
C THR A 90 7.20 -20.26 -8.83
N PHE A 91 6.93 -19.03 -8.42
CA PHE A 91 7.93 -18.05 -8.00
C PHE A 91 7.39 -17.23 -6.83
N VAL A 92 8.29 -16.65 -6.05
CA VAL A 92 7.93 -15.67 -5.01
C VAL A 92 8.17 -14.29 -5.63
N PRO A 93 7.13 -13.46 -5.81
CA PRO A 93 7.34 -12.08 -6.25
C PRO A 93 8.22 -11.34 -5.24
N ASP A 94 9.11 -10.50 -5.73
CA ASP A 94 10.00 -9.73 -4.88
C ASP A 94 9.25 -8.46 -4.46
N TRP A 95 8.71 -8.47 -3.24
CA TRP A 95 7.96 -7.35 -2.65
C TRP A 95 8.91 -6.35 -1.95
N SER A 96 10.23 -6.55 -2.05
CA SER A 96 11.20 -5.63 -1.45
C SER A 96 11.15 -4.24 -2.07
N GLU A 97 10.88 -4.11 -3.38
CA GLU A 97 10.82 -2.81 -4.06
C GLU A 97 9.65 -1.92 -3.59
N VAL A 98 8.61 -2.49 -2.96
CA VAL A 98 7.47 -1.72 -2.41
C VAL A 98 7.74 -1.22 -0.98
N HIS A 99 8.77 -1.76 -0.32
CA HIS A 99 9.18 -1.42 1.04
C HIS A 99 10.49 -0.62 1.09
N GLU A 100 11.00 -0.20 -0.06
CA GLU A 100 12.26 0.55 -0.21
C GLU A 100 12.01 2.03 -0.56
N ASP A 101 11.15 2.72 0.20
CA ASP A 101 11.25 4.18 0.37
C ASP A 101 11.86 4.49 1.75
N GLU A 102 13.01 3.88 2.05
CA GLU A 102 13.99 4.50 2.92
C GLU A 102 15.10 5.00 2.02
N GLY A 103 14.87 6.17 1.41
CA GLY A 103 15.92 6.88 0.71
C GLY A 103 17.13 7.01 1.63
N GLU A 104 18.25 6.40 1.25
CA GLU A 104 19.54 6.66 1.89
C GLU A 104 20.10 7.98 1.32
N PRO A 105 20.12 9.12 2.05
CA PRO A 105 20.95 10.24 1.65
C PRO A 105 22.39 9.97 2.07
N GLU A 106 23.16 9.22 1.29
CA GLU A 106 24.61 9.13 1.50
C GLU A 106 25.29 10.32 0.80
N TYR A 107 25.61 11.31 1.63
CA TYR A 107 26.28 12.56 1.32
C TYR A 107 27.59 12.36 0.53
N LEU A 108 27.68 13.04 -0.62
CA LEU A 108 28.92 13.24 -1.38
C LEU A 108 30.02 13.81 -0.46
N ASN A 109 31.11 13.06 -0.29
CA ASN A 109 32.37 13.56 0.30
C ASN A 109 33.20 14.30 -0.75
#